data_AF-A0A923B7I5-F1
#
_entry.id   AF-A0A923B7I5-F1
#
_cell.length_a   1.000
_cell.length_b   1.000
_cell.length_c   1.000
_cell.angle_alpha   90.00
_cell.angle_beta   90.00
_cell.angle_gamma   90.00
#
_symmetry.space_group_name_H-M   'P 1'
#
loop_
_entity.id
_entity.type
_entity.pdbx_description
1 polymer ?
#
loop_
_entity_poly.entity_id
_entity_poly.type
_entity_poly.pdbx_seq_one_letter_code
_entity_poly.pdbx_strand_id
1 'polypeptide(L)'
;MNGDELLEEVARRIRSRKGTKSVTDSVLARELGVTQPALQGYRGKELTAKQVANLLEKAGKKAADDLADSSIVPVVEFLELDRCETPQGKSWQIFSTKTDNGDTHPYWTGLRKELEATHGVYIFHDSRGRAIYAGKAHRLSLWTELNNAFNRNRKEVQSIKRVTHPSTKTQFRTSAEIQRKIVREEVPLWDIACYVSAYSVPPALIGKLEALIVRSFANDLLNVRMETF
;
A
#
# COMPACT_ATOMS: atom_id res chain seq x y z
N MET A 1 -33.34 -2.53 29.58
CA MET A 1 -33.01 -3.22 28.32
C MET A 1 -32.35 -4.53 28.69
N ASN A 2 -32.88 -5.66 28.23
CA ASN A 2 -32.31 -6.96 28.53
C ASN A 2 -30.90 -7.08 27.91
N GLY A 3 -29.92 -7.47 28.72
CA GLY A 3 -28.53 -7.58 28.28
C GLY A 3 -28.28 -8.70 27.27
N ASP A 4 -29.00 -9.82 27.37
CA ASP A 4 -28.88 -10.91 26.39
C ASP A 4 -29.42 -10.49 25.03
N GLU A 5 -30.54 -9.76 24.99
CA GLU A 5 -31.11 -9.21 23.74
C GLU A 5 -30.12 -8.26 23.07
N LEU A 6 -29.51 -7.35 23.84
CA LEU A 6 -28.51 -6.41 23.32
C LEU A 6 -27.28 -7.15 22.76
N LEU A 7 -26.73 -8.10 23.51
CA LEU A 7 -25.53 -8.84 23.10
C LEU A 7 -25.79 -9.70 21.86
N GLU A 8 -26.96 -10.34 21.78
CA GLU A 8 -27.34 -11.15 20.61
C GLU A 8 -27.54 -10.26 19.37
N GLU A 9 -28.14 -9.08 19.53
CA GLU A 9 -28.29 -8.12 18.43
C GLU A 9 -26.92 -7.64 17.90
N VAL A 10 -25.96 -7.35 18.79
CA VAL A 10 -24.59 -7.00 18.40
C VAL A 10 -23.92 -8.18 17.69
N ALA A 11 -24.02 -9.40 18.22
CA ALA A 11 -23.48 -10.60 17.60
C ALA A 11 -24.08 -10.85 16.20
N ARG A 12 -25.39 -10.64 16.03
CA ARG A 12 -26.08 -10.70 14.74
C ARG A 12 -25.53 -9.70 13.74
N ARG A 13 -25.28 -8.45 14.15
CA ARG A 13 -24.65 -7.43 13.28
C ARG A 13 -23.22 -7.76 12.91
N ILE A 14 -22.44 -8.37 13.81
CA ILE A 14 -21.09 -8.86 13.51
C ILE A 14 -21.16 -9.98 12.45
N ARG A 15 -22.04 -10.98 12.62
CA ARG A 15 -22.23 -12.07 11.65
C ARG A 15 -22.57 -11.55 10.26
N SER A 16 -23.51 -10.61 10.18
CA SER A 16 -23.90 -9.99 8.91
C SER A 16 -22.73 -9.26 8.23
N ARG A 17 -21.99 -8.42 8.97
CA ARG A 17 -20.84 -7.68 8.43
C ARG A 17 -19.68 -8.59 7.99
N LYS A 18 -19.40 -9.66 8.74
CA LYS A 18 -18.25 -10.55 8.49
C LYS A 18 -18.57 -11.79 7.67
N GLY A 19 -19.85 -12.03 7.34
CA GLY A 19 -20.29 -13.23 6.64
C GLY A 19 -20.06 -14.53 7.43
N THR A 20 -20.03 -14.47 8.77
CA THR A 20 -19.76 -15.64 9.62
C THR A 20 -21.04 -16.22 10.23
N LYS A 21 -21.06 -17.54 10.45
CA LYS A 21 -22.21 -18.23 11.06
C LYS A 21 -22.26 -18.08 12.58
N SER A 22 -21.11 -17.89 13.24
CA SER A 22 -21.00 -17.76 14.69
C SER A 22 -20.05 -16.62 15.08
N VAL A 23 -20.22 -16.14 16.31
CA VAL A 23 -19.37 -15.14 16.97
C VAL A 23 -19.04 -15.66 18.36
N THR A 24 -17.77 -15.75 18.67
CA THR A 24 -17.28 -16.15 19.99
C THR A 24 -17.38 -14.98 20.97
N ASP A 25 -17.44 -15.28 22.27
CA ASP A 25 -17.39 -14.25 23.33
C ASP A 25 -16.12 -13.41 23.24
N SER A 26 -15.00 -13.97 22.76
CA SER A 26 -13.76 -13.23 22.50
C SER A 26 -13.93 -12.14 21.45
N VAL A 27 -14.63 -12.45 20.35
CA VAL A 27 -14.89 -11.49 19.28
C VAL A 27 -15.89 -10.43 19.73
N LEU A 28 -16.94 -10.84 20.45
CA LEU A 28 -17.96 -9.94 20.98
C LEU A 28 -17.38 -8.96 22.02
N ALA A 29 -16.55 -9.46 22.95
CA ALA A 29 -15.89 -8.65 23.96
C ALA A 29 -14.98 -7.60 23.32
N ARG A 30 -14.18 -8.05 22.34
CA ARG A 30 -13.28 -7.19 21.58
C ARG A 30 -14.04 -6.09 20.84
N GLU A 31 -15.16 -6.42 20.19
CA GLU A 31 -15.98 -5.44 19.47
C GLU A 31 -16.58 -4.38 20.41
N LEU A 32 -16.97 -4.78 21.62
CA LEU A 32 -17.56 -3.89 22.62
C LEU A 32 -16.52 -3.13 23.47
N GLY A 33 -15.21 -3.36 23.26
CA GLY A 33 -14.16 -2.74 24.05
C GLY A 33 -14.18 -3.17 25.53
N VAL A 34 -14.58 -4.42 25.81
CA VAL A 34 -14.61 -5.00 27.17
C VAL A 34 -13.84 -6.30 27.23
N THR A 35 -13.58 -6.79 28.45
CA THR A 35 -12.97 -8.12 28.66
C THR A 35 -14.04 -9.21 28.59
N GLN A 36 -13.66 -10.45 28.27
CA GLN A 36 -14.59 -11.58 28.29
C GLN A 36 -15.26 -11.81 29.65
N PRO A 37 -14.58 -11.66 30.80
CA PRO A 37 -15.25 -11.73 32.09
C PRO A 37 -16.27 -10.59 32.30
N ALA A 38 -15.98 -9.38 31.81
CA ALA A 38 -16.92 -8.27 31.91
C ALA A 38 -18.22 -8.51 31.12
N LEU A 39 -18.16 -9.28 30.01
CA LEU A 39 -19.35 -9.69 29.25
C LEU A 39 -20.36 -10.45 30.11
N GLN A 40 -19.88 -11.34 30.99
CA GLN A 40 -20.74 -12.10 31.92
C GLN A 40 -21.49 -11.17 32.89
N GLY A 41 -20.94 -9.98 33.14
CA GLY A 41 -21.58 -8.95 33.93
C GLY A 41 -22.88 -8.40 33.34
N TYR A 42 -23.12 -8.59 32.03
CA TYR A 42 -24.29 -8.10 31.30
C TYR A 42 -25.30 -9.20 30.96
N ARG A 43 -24.88 -10.46 30.84
CA ARG A 43 -25.75 -11.59 30.52
C ARG A 43 -26.78 -11.85 31.63
N GLY A 44 -28.01 -12.19 31.25
CA GLY A 44 -29.10 -12.46 32.18
C GLY A 44 -29.54 -11.28 33.06
N LYS A 45 -29.12 -10.05 32.74
CA LYS A 45 -29.43 -8.85 33.55
C LYS A 45 -30.14 -7.78 32.74
N GLU A 46 -31.01 -7.04 33.43
CA GLU A 46 -31.53 -5.77 32.93
C GLU A 46 -30.45 -4.69 33.03
N LEU A 47 -30.11 -4.10 31.89
CA LEU A 47 -29.11 -3.04 31.79
C LEU A 47 -29.75 -1.68 32.04
N THR A 48 -29.12 -0.91 32.92
CA THR A 48 -29.41 0.50 33.14
C THR A 48 -28.97 1.34 31.95
N ALA A 49 -29.60 2.51 31.76
CA ALA A 49 -29.19 3.46 30.73
C ALA A 49 -27.69 3.83 30.82
N LYS A 50 -27.17 3.94 32.05
CA LYS A 50 -25.73 4.19 32.30
C LYS A 50 -24.84 3.05 31.81
N GLN A 51 -25.23 1.79 32.02
CA GLN A 51 -24.45 0.65 31.53
C GLN A 51 -24.43 0.58 30.00
N VAL A 52 -25.58 0.84 29.37
CA VAL A 52 -25.67 0.90 27.90
C VAL A 52 -24.82 2.05 27.35
N ALA A 53 -24.91 3.25 27.93
CA ALA A 53 -24.09 4.39 27.52
C ALA A 53 -22.59 4.10 27.64
N ASN A 54 -22.15 3.51 28.76
CA ASN A 54 -20.75 3.12 28.97
C ASN A 54 -20.28 2.07 27.95
N LEU A 55 -21.15 1.12 27.57
CA LEU A 55 -20.83 0.13 26.53
C LEU A 55 -20.65 0.78 25.16
N LEU A 56 -21.52 1.74 24.81
CA LEU A 56 -21.42 2.49 23.56
C LEU A 56 -20.13 3.33 23.51
N GLU A 57 -19.78 4.00 24.61
CA GLU A 57 -18.54 4.77 24.71
C GLU A 57 -17.30 3.88 24.55
N LYS A 58 -17.27 2.72 25.22
CA LYS A 58 -16.17 1.75 25.10
C LYS A 58 -16.05 1.17 23.70
N ALA A 59 -17.17 0.79 23.09
CA ALA A 59 -17.19 0.30 21.71
C ALA A 59 -16.70 1.38 20.74
N GLY A 60 -17.14 2.63 20.92
CA GLY A 60 -16.69 3.77 20.11
C GLY A 60 -15.20 4.03 20.24
N LYS A 61 -14.67 4.06 21.47
CA LYS A 61 -13.23 4.19 21.71
C LYS A 61 -12.45 3.06 21.09
N LYS A 62 -12.90 1.81 21.28
CA LYS A 62 -12.24 0.64 20.73
C LYS A 62 -12.20 0.64 19.20
N ALA A 63 -13.28 1.09 18.56
CA ALA A 63 -13.33 1.25 17.11
C ALA A 63 -12.35 2.33 16.61
N ALA A 64 -12.17 3.42 17.37
CA ALA A 64 -11.18 4.45 17.07
C ALA A 64 -9.74 3.91 17.22
N ASP A 65 -9.47 3.16 18.29
CA ASP A 65 -8.17 2.52 18.52
C ASP A 65 -7.86 1.50 17.41
N ASP A 66 -8.81 0.64 17.04
CA ASP A 66 -8.68 -0.32 15.94
C ASP A 66 -8.42 0.36 14.60
N LEU A 67 -9.11 1.48 14.34
CA LEU A 67 -8.88 2.26 13.14
C LEU A 67 -7.46 2.80 13.14
N ALA A 68 -6.99 3.38 14.25
CA ALA A 68 -5.63 3.91 14.36
C ALA A 68 -4.57 2.81 14.12
N ASP A 69 -4.73 1.66 14.78
CA ASP A 69 -3.79 0.52 14.68
C ASP A 69 -3.75 -0.09 13.27
N SER A 70 -4.88 -0.05 12.56
CA SER A 70 -5.00 -0.57 11.18
C SER A 70 -4.87 0.49 10.10
N SER A 71 -4.52 1.74 10.45
CA SER A 71 -4.53 2.87 9.52
C SER A 71 -3.42 2.80 8.47
N ILE A 72 -2.24 2.29 8.83
CA ILE A 72 -1.08 2.20 7.95
C ILE A 72 -0.33 0.92 8.28
N VAL A 73 -0.50 -0.11 7.44
CA VAL A 73 0.15 -1.41 7.63
C VAL A 73 1.16 -1.63 6.49
N PRO A 74 2.47 -1.77 6.78
CA PRO A 74 3.44 -2.09 5.74
C PRO A 74 3.14 -3.44 5.10
N VAL A 75 3.05 -3.46 3.77
CA VAL A 75 3.02 -4.71 2.99
C VAL A 75 4.46 -5.11 2.67
N VAL A 76 5.25 -4.14 2.17
CA VAL A 76 6.70 -4.24 1.96
C VAL A 76 7.36 -2.88 2.18
N GLU A 77 8.60 -2.90 2.63
CA GLU A 77 9.41 -1.70 2.84
C GLU A 77 10.77 -1.89 2.19
N PHE A 78 11.18 -0.90 1.39
CA PHE A 78 12.46 -0.92 0.68
C PHE A 78 12.73 -2.23 -0.07
N LEU A 79 11.70 -2.78 -0.71
CA LEU A 79 11.81 -3.97 -1.53
C LEU A 79 12.66 -3.66 -2.76
N GLU A 80 13.77 -4.36 -2.95
CA GLU A 80 14.60 -4.25 -4.14
C GLU A 80 13.80 -4.66 -5.38
N LEU A 81 13.86 -3.82 -6.41
CA LEU A 81 13.15 -4.03 -7.67
C LEU A 81 13.98 -4.93 -8.57
N ASP A 82 13.47 -6.13 -8.81
CA ASP A 82 14.01 -7.07 -9.79
C ASP A 82 13.12 -7.05 -11.04
N ARG A 83 13.32 -6.03 -11.87
CA ARG A 83 12.42 -5.77 -13.00
C ARG A 83 12.46 -6.93 -13.99
N CYS A 84 11.29 -7.46 -14.33
CA CYS A 84 11.15 -8.50 -15.35
C CYS A 84 10.18 -8.07 -16.44
N GLU A 85 10.39 -8.53 -17.68
CA GLU A 85 9.43 -8.25 -18.75
C GLU A 85 8.09 -8.96 -18.46
N THR A 86 7.01 -8.29 -18.80
CA THR A 86 5.71 -8.96 -18.87
C THR A 86 5.74 -10.09 -19.91
N PRO A 87 4.88 -11.12 -19.79
CA PRO A 87 4.84 -12.23 -20.76
C PRO A 87 4.61 -11.81 -22.22
N GLN A 88 4.10 -10.59 -22.44
CA GLN A 88 3.80 -10.02 -23.74
C GLN A 88 4.94 -9.12 -24.28
N GLY A 89 6.00 -8.88 -23.50
CA GLY A 89 7.18 -8.08 -23.88
C GLY A 89 6.90 -6.59 -24.09
N LYS A 90 5.78 -6.05 -23.56
CA LYS A 90 5.35 -4.65 -23.81
C LYS A 90 5.62 -3.70 -22.65
N SER A 91 5.84 -4.23 -21.46
CA SER A 91 6.03 -3.47 -20.23
C SER A 91 6.80 -4.28 -19.19
N TRP A 92 7.27 -3.58 -18.16
CA TRP A 92 8.01 -4.16 -17.04
C TRP A 92 7.09 -4.47 -15.86
N GLN A 93 7.43 -5.51 -15.11
CA GLN A 93 6.87 -5.75 -13.78
C GLN A 93 7.93 -5.44 -12.72
N ILE A 94 7.47 -5.04 -11.53
CA ILE A 94 8.37 -4.71 -10.40
C ILE A 94 9.12 -5.92 -9.83
N PHE A 95 8.58 -7.13 -9.99
CA PHE A 95 9.24 -8.41 -9.71
C PHE A 95 8.51 -9.58 -10.41
N SER A 96 9.21 -10.71 -10.55
CA SER A 96 8.66 -11.99 -11.03
C SER A 96 8.30 -12.92 -9.86
N THR A 97 7.23 -13.70 -9.99
CA THR A 97 6.96 -14.81 -9.07
C THR A 97 7.67 -16.10 -9.48
N LYS A 98 8.35 -16.11 -10.63
CA LYS A 98 9.13 -17.24 -11.14
C LYS A 98 10.60 -17.02 -10.86
N THR A 99 11.29 -18.09 -10.50
CA THR A 99 12.75 -18.19 -10.45
C THR A 99 13.34 -18.32 -11.86
N ASP A 100 14.66 -18.20 -11.97
CA ASP A 100 15.40 -18.38 -13.23
C ASP A 100 15.15 -19.74 -13.89
N ASN A 101 14.89 -20.77 -13.08
CA ASN A 101 14.58 -22.12 -13.54
C ASN A 101 13.09 -22.29 -13.97
N GLY A 102 12.27 -21.24 -13.85
CA GLY A 102 10.86 -21.23 -14.21
C GLY A 102 9.90 -21.65 -13.08
N ASP A 103 10.43 -22.12 -11.95
CA ASP A 103 9.64 -22.53 -10.78
C ASP A 103 9.03 -21.35 -10.04
N THR A 104 7.86 -21.58 -9.42
CA THR A 104 7.15 -20.54 -8.67
C THR A 104 7.77 -20.36 -7.27
N HIS A 105 8.17 -19.14 -6.95
CA HIS A 105 8.72 -18.79 -5.65
C HIS A 105 7.60 -18.48 -4.63
N PRO A 106 7.47 -19.24 -3.52
CA PRO A 106 6.34 -19.11 -2.60
C PRO A 106 6.21 -17.72 -1.97
N TYR A 107 7.35 -17.11 -1.57
CA TYR A 107 7.35 -15.77 -0.99
C TYR A 107 6.85 -14.70 -1.97
N TRP A 108 7.35 -14.73 -3.21
CA TRP A 108 6.97 -13.75 -4.24
C TRP A 108 5.50 -13.90 -4.63
N THR A 109 5.02 -15.14 -4.63
CA THR A 109 3.61 -15.45 -4.88
C THR A 109 2.74 -14.92 -3.75
N GLY A 110 3.13 -15.13 -2.50
CA GLY A 110 2.44 -14.59 -1.33
C GLY A 110 2.41 -13.06 -1.33
N LEU A 111 3.56 -12.43 -1.58
CA LEU A 111 3.66 -10.98 -1.68
C LEU A 111 2.78 -10.40 -2.80
N ARG A 112 2.85 -11.00 -3.99
CA ARG A 112 2.02 -10.56 -5.11
C ARG A 112 0.54 -10.66 -4.76
N LYS A 113 0.12 -11.78 -4.15
CA LYS A 113 -1.27 -11.98 -3.72
C LYS A 113 -1.71 -10.90 -2.71
N GLU A 114 -0.86 -10.55 -1.76
CA GLU A 114 -1.15 -9.48 -0.79
C GLU A 114 -1.28 -8.12 -1.49
N LEU A 115 -0.36 -7.78 -2.40
CA LEU A 115 -0.43 -6.54 -3.20
C LEU A 115 -1.64 -6.50 -4.14
N GLU A 116 -2.11 -7.65 -4.63
CA GLU A 116 -3.33 -7.76 -5.45
C GLU A 116 -4.61 -7.61 -4.63
N ALA A 117 -4.61 -8.04 -3.36
CA ALA A 117 -5.75 -7.95 -2.45
C ALA A 117 -5.93 -6.57 -1.79
N THR A 118 -4.85 -5.77 -1.78
CA THR A 118 -4.76 -4.58 -0.92
C THR A 118 -4.75 -3.27 -1.72
N HIS A 119 -5.27 -2.21 -1.09
CA HIS A 119 -5.28 -0.83 -1.55
C HIS A 119 -4.48 0.04 -0.58
N GLY A 120 -3.91 1.15 -1.05
CA GLY A 120 -3.19 2.05 -0.16
C GLY A 120 -2.27 3.04 -0.85
N VAL A 121 -1.09 3.25 -0.28
CA VAL A 121 -0.07 4.19 -0.79
C VAL A 121 1.25 3.48 -1.01
N TYR A 122 2.06 4.02 -1.91
CA TYR A 122 3.36 3.46 -2.23
C TYR A 122 4.38 4.54 -2.58
N ILE A 123 5.65 4.20 -2.41
CA ILE A 123 6.79 5.09 -2.63
C ILE A 123 7.86 4.31 -3.40
N PHE A 124 8.33 4.85 -4.52
CA PHE A 124 9.52 4.38 -5.22
C PHE A 124 10.74 5.16 -4.75
N HIS A 125 11.86 4.46 -4.62
CA HIS A 125 13.12 5.01 -4.14
C HIS A 125 14.25 4.79 -5.15
N ASP A 126 15.21 5.72 -5.19
CA ASP A 126 16.48 5.54 -5.92
C ASP A 126 17.43 4.57 -5.19
N SER A 127 18.62 4.36 -5.75
CA SER A 127 19.67 3.50 -5.17
C SER A 127 20.21 3.99 -3.82
N ARG A 128 19.91 5.23 -3.41
CA ARG A 128 20.29 5.81 -2.12
C ARG A 128 19.14 5.77 -1.10
N GLY A 129 18.01 5.15 -1.46
CA GLY A 129 16.81 5.10 -0.64
C GLY A 129 15.99 6.39 -0.64
N ARG A 130 16.31 7.38 -1.48
CA ARG A 130 15.56 8.65 -1.55
C ARG A 130 14.25 8.43 -2.28
N ALA A 131 13.16 8.94 -1.72
CA ALA A 131 11.87 8.90 -2.37
C ALA A 131 11.92 9.75 -3.66
N ILE A 132 11.60 9.11 -4.80
CA ILE A 132 11.59 9.75 -6.12
C ILE A 132 10.19 9.83 -6.72
N TYR A 133 9.25 9.01 -6.22
CA TYR A 133 7.85 9.06 -6.61
C TYR A 133 6.97 8.49 -5.50
N ALA A 134 5.83 9.12 -5.25
CA ALA A 134 4.80 8.56 -4.38
C ALA A 134 3.46 8.52 -5.11
N GLY A 135 2.64 7.52 -4.80
CA GLY A 135 1.32 7.41 -5.39
C GLY A 135 0.34 6.67 -4.49
N LYS A 136 -0.91 6.62 -4.95
CA LYS A 136 -2.00 5.89 -4.31
C LYS A 136 -2.61 4.85 -5.22
N ALA A 137 -3.03 3.74 -4.63
CA ALA A 137 -3.81 2.68 -5.24
C ALA A 137 -5.18 2.64 -4.55
N HIS A 138 -6.16 3.37 -5.10
CA HIS A 138 -7.52 3.45 -4.53
C HIS A 138 -8.57 2.69 -5.35
N ARG A 139 -8.57 2.86 -6.68
CA ARG A 139 -9.48 2.14 -7.59
C ARG A 139 -8.92 0.81 -8.09
N LEU A 140 -7.61 0.70 -8.08
CA LEU A 140 -6.84 -0.46 -8.49
C LEU A 140 -6.07 -0.97 -7.28
N SER A 141 -5.75 -2.26 -7.28
CA SER A 141 -4.88 -2.85 -6.26
C SER A 141 -3.49 -2.24 -6.28
N LEU A 142 -2.76 -2.34 -5.17
CA LEU A 142 -1.36 -1.89 -5.07
C LEU A 142 -0.52 -2.51 -6.19
N TRP A 143 -0.66 -3.83 -6.44
CA TRP A 143 0.04 -4.51 -7.52
C TRP A 143 -0.18 -3.85 -8.89
N THR A 144 -1.44 -3.60 -9.23
CA THR A 144 -1.79 -3.07 -10.55
C THR A 144 -1.29 -1.63 -10.72
N GLU A 145 -1.51 -0.77 -9.72
CA GLU A 145 -1.11 0.63 -9.82
C GLU A 145 0.40 0.82 -9.72
N LEU A 146 1.11 0.02 -8.91
CA LEU A 146 2.58 0.02 -8.87
C LEU A 146 3.17 -0.23 -10.25
N ASN A 147 2.73 -1.31 -10.92
CA ASN A 147 3.21 -1.64 -12.26
C ASN A 147 2.80 -0.58 -13.30
N ASN A 148 1.59 -0.01 -13.20
CA ASN A 148 1.18 1.10 -14.07
C ASN A 148 2.07 2.33 -13.87
N ALA A 149 2.34 2.71 -12.63
CA ALA A 149 3.17 3.86 -12.30
C ALA A 149 4.61 3.65 -12.76
N PHE A 150 5.15 2.44 -12.58
CA PHE A 150 6.48 2.01 -12.98
C PHE A 150 6.73 2.21 -14.48
N ASN A 151 5.71 1.94 -15.31
CA ASN A 151 5.79 2.03 -16.78
C ASN A 151 5.30 3.35 -17.39
N ARG A 152 4.58 4.18 -16.63
CA ARG A 152 3.95 5.39 -17.18
C ARG A 152 5.00 6.39 -17.66
N ASN A 153 4.84 6.86 -18.90
CA ASN A 153 5.64 7.93 -19.46
C ASN A 153 5.29 9.27 -18.76
N ARG A 154 6.30 9.91 -18.14
CA ARG A 154 6.14 11.18 -17.41
C ARG A 154 6.65 12.40 -18.18
N LYS A 155 7.01 12.22 -19.45
CA LYS A 155 7.54 13.27 -20.33
C LYS A 155 8.69 14.03 -19.65
N GLU A 156 8.78 15.34 -19.89
CA GLU A 156 9.89 16.20 -19.46
C GLU A 156 10.09 16.33 -17.94
N VAL A 157 9.11 15.93 -17.12
CA VAL A 157 9.21 16.04 -15.65
C VAL A 157 10.23 15.06 -15.08
N GLN A 158 10.45 13.95 -15.76
CA GLN A 158 11.41 12.93 -15.35
C GLN A 158 12.48 12.78 -16.41
N SER A 159 13.59 13.49 -16.20
CA SER A 159 14.71 13.50 -17.14
C SER A 159 16.04 13.52 -16.43
N ILE A 160 17.05 12.89 -17.01
CA ILE A 160 18.43 12.95 -16.53
C ILE A 160 19.34 13.53 -17.60
N LYS A 161 20.42 14.17 -17.15
CA LYS A 161 21.51 14.59 -18.04
C LYS A 161 22.42 13.38 -18.27
N ARG A 162 22.42 12.83 -19.49
CA ARG A 162 23.31 11.72 -19.85
C ARG A 162 23.94 11.93 -21.22
N VAL A 163 25.00 11.17 -21.47
CA VAL A 163 25.61 11.06 -22.79
C VAL A 163 25.16 9.76 -23.44
N THR A 164 24.88 9.78 -24.72
CA THR A 164 24.56 8.56 -25.47
C THR A 164 25.84 7.78 -25.72
N HIS A 165 25.88 6.53 -25.27
CA HIS A 165 26.91 5.57 -25.64
C HIS A 165 26.42 4.69 -26.79
N PRO A 166 27.24 4.41 -27.81
CA PRO A 166 26.85 3.51 -28.90
C PRO A 166 26.45 2.12 -28.36
N SER A 167 25.29 1.63 -28.79
CA SER A 167 24.84 0.24 -28.55
C SER A 167 25.25 -0.72 -29.69
N THR A 168 25.80 -0.16 -30.77
CA THR A 168 26.25 -0.90 -31.95
C THR A 168 27.75 -1.19 -31.89
N LYS A 169 28.21 -2.19 -32.67
CA LYS A 169 29.62 -2.59 -32.77
C LYS A 169 30.45 -1.51 -33.47
N THR A 170 30.82 -0.47 -32.72
CA THR A 170 31.67 0.63 -33.15
C THR A 170 32.93 0.66 -32.32
N GLN A 171 34.03 1.17 -32.89
CA GLN A 171 35.28 1.30 -32.15
C GLN A 171 35.15 2.34 -31.04
N PHE A 172 35.72 2.02 -29.88
CA PHE A 172 35.81 2.96 -28.77
C PHE A 172 36.65 4.18 -29.16
N ARG A 173 36.15 5.36 -28.81
CA ARG A 173 36.85 6.64 -28.99
C ARG A 173 36.85 7.40 -27.67
N THR A 174 38.03 7.95 -27.34
CA THR A 174 38.31 8.72 -26.13
C THR A 174 37.66 10.12 -26.18
N SER A 175 37.68 10.83 -25.05
CA SER A 175 37.18 12.21 -24.98
C SER A 175 38.03 13.20 -25.79
N ALA A 176 39.28 12.85 -26.12
CA ALA A 176 40.13 13.66 -26.99
C ALA A 176 39.72 13.55 -28.46
N GLU A 177 39.19 12.39 -28.86
CA GLU A 177 38.76 12.12 -30.24
C GLU A 177 37.31 12.53 -30.51
N ILE A 178 36.42 12.34 -29.52
CA ILE A 178 35.01 12.73 -29.61
C ILE A 178 34.54 13.32 -28.28
N GLN A 179 34.08 14.56 -28.34
CA GLN A 179 33.36 15.17 -27.23
C GLN A 179 31.88 14.76 -27.29
N ARG A 180 31.45 13.89 -26.37
CA ARG A 180 30.04 13.48 -26.25
C ARG A 180 29.25 14.63 -25.62
N LYS A 181 28.17 15.05 -26.27
CA LYS A 181 27.27 16.09 -25.76
C LYS A 181 26.41 15.54 -24.63
N ILE A 182 26.43 16.21 -23.48
CA ILE A 182 25.50 15.94 -22.38
C ILE A 182 24.13 16.48 -22.81
N VAL A 183 23.15 15.60 -22.92
CA VAL A 183 21.77 15.95 -23.28
C VAL A 183 20.82 15.58 -22.16
N ARG A 184 19.71 16.30 -22.09
CA ARG A 184 18.59 15.98 -21.19
C ARG A 184 17.76 14.91 -21.90
N GLU A 185 17.61 13.75 -21.27
CA GLU A 185 16.84 12.64 -21.81
C GLU A 185 15.77 12.22 -20.80
N GLU A 186 14.55 11.98 -21.29
CA GLU A 186 13.45 11.48 -20.47
C GLU A 186 13.74 10.05 -20.04
N VAL A 187 13.52 9.75 -18.76
CA VAL A 187 13.69 8.39 -18.24
C VAL A 187 12.43 7.96 -17.50
N PRO A 188 11.98 6.71 -17.67
CA PRO A 188 10.86 6.16 -16.92
C PRO A 188 11.28 5.73 -15.51
N LEU A 189 10.31 5.50 -14.61
CA LEU A 189 10.60 5.05 -13.24
C LEU A 189 11.33 3.70 -13.22
N TRP A 190 11.01 2.79 -14.14
CA TRP A 190 11.69 1.50 -14.23
C TRP A 190 13.19 1.56 -14.53
N ASP A 191 13.70 2.71 -14.96
CA ASP A 191 15.12 2.93 -15.20
C ASP A 191 15.88 3.56 -14.02
N ILE A 192 15.17 4.19 -13.08
CA ILE A 192 15.82 4.95 -11.99
C ILE A 192 15.41 4.49 -10.59
N ALA A 193 14.29 3.79 -10.45
CA ALA A 193 13.86 3.25 -9.18
C ALA A 193 14.62 1.94 -8.89
N CYS A 194 15.13 1.83 -7.67
CA CYS A 194 15.81 0.63 -7.18
C CYS A 194 15.00 -0.08 -6.09
N TYR A 195 14.18 0.66 -5.32
CA TYR A 195 13.37 0.07 -4.26
C TYR A 195 11.93 0.56 -4.28
N VAL A 196 11.03 -0.19 -3.65
CA VAL A 196 9.64 0.20 -3.44
C VAL A 196 9.18 -0.12 -2.02
N SER A 197 8.43 0.81 -1.43
CA SER A 197 7.69 0.59 -0.18
C SER A 197 6.19 0.73 -0.47
N ALA A 198 5.36 -0.16 0.06
CA ALA A 198 3.93 -0.18 -0.13
C ALA A 198 3.20 -0.47 1.18
N TYR A 199 2.15 0.31 1.44
CA TYR A 199 1.40 0.26 2.69
C TYR A 199 -0.08 0.08 2.40
N SER A 200 -0.70 -0.86 3.10
CA SER A 200 -2.15 -0.99 3.20
C SER A 200 -2.71 0.16 3.99
N VAL A 201 -3.74 0.83 3.44
CA VAL A 201 -4.36 1.99 4.08
C VAL A 201 -5.87 1.91 3.89
N PRO A 202 -6.69 2.15 4.94
CA PRO A 202 -8.14 2.24 4.81
C PRO A 202 -8.56 3.26 3.74
N PRO A 203 -9.56 2.97 2.88
CA PRO A 203 -9.94 3.85 1.77
C PRO A 203 -10.17 5.31 2.15
N ALA A 204 -10.73 5.57 3.34
CA ALA A 204 -10.98 6.92 3.86
C ALA A 204 -9.70 7.75 4.14
N LEU A 205 -8.54 7.10 4.28
CA LEU A 205 -7.25 7.73 4.59
C LEU A 205 -6.31 7.79 3.39
N ILE A 206 -6.51 6.96 2.35
CA ILE A 206 -5.61 6.87 1.18
C ILE A 206 -5.31 8.24 0.58
N GLY A 207 -6.35 9.01 0.24
CA GLY A 207 -6.17 10.33 -0.38
C GLY A 207 -5.47 11.32 0.55
N LYS A 208 -5.77 11.28 1.85
CA LYS A 208 -5.16 12.17 2.84
C LYS A 208 -3.67 11.87 3.03
N LEU A 209 -3.31 10.58 3.10
CA LEU A 209 -1.92 10.15 3.25
C LEU A 209 -1.09 10.40 1.99
N GLU A 210 -1.62 10.13 0.81
CA GLU A 210 -0.95 10.52 -0.44
C GLU A 210 -0.67 12.03 -0.45
N ALA A 211 -1.67 12.84 -0.13
CA ALA A 211 -1.52 14.29 -0.11
C ALA A 211 -0.51 14.76 0.94
N LEU A 212 -0.40 14.06 2.08
CA LEU A 212 0.64 14.32 3.08
C LEU A 212 2.03 13.95 2.55
N ILE A 213 2.19 12.76 1.98
CA ILE A 213 3.47 12.26 1.44
C ILE A 213 3.97 13.19 0.34
N VAL A 214 3.11 13.55 -0.62
CA VAL A 214 3.48 14.43 -1.73
C VAL A 214 3.97 15.80 -1.24
N ARG A 215 3.36 16.34 -0.17
CA ARG A 215 3.80 17.62 0.44
C ARG A 215 5.04 17.48 1.32
N SER A 216 5.23 16.31 1.94
CA SER A 216 6.38 16.06 2.82
C SER A 216 7.69 15.92 2.05
N PHE A 217 7.61 15.45 0.80
CA PHE A 217 8.73 15.35 -0.14
C PHE A 217 8.65 16.43 -1.23
N ALA A 218 8.35 17.68 -0.82
CA ALA A 218 8.23 18.80 -1.74
C ALA A 218 9.52 19.00 -2.55
N ASN A 219 9.40 19.06 -3.88
CA ASN A 219 10.48 19.18 -4.87
C ASN A 219 11.37 17.94 -5.09
N ASP A 220 11.26 16.91 -4.26
CA ASP A 220 12.02 15.66 -4.43
C ASP A 220 11.28 14.64 -5.30
N LEU A 221 9.94 14.66 -5.27
CA LEU A 221 9.13 13.72 -6.04
C LEU A 221 8.91 14.16 -7.49
N LEU A 222 8.96 13.20 -8.40
CA LEU A 222 8.71 13.34 -9.84
C LEU A 222 7.19 13.37 -10.18
N ASN A 223 6.35 13.75 -9.23
CA ASN A 223 4.90 13.81 -9.39
C ASN A 223 4.51 15.03 -10.24
N VAL A 224 4.06 14.79 -11.48
CA VAL A 224 3.70 15.82 -12.47
C VAL A 224 2.55 16.74 -12.03
N ARG A 225 1.65 16.27 -11.16
CA ARG A 225 0.49 17.03 -10.69
C ARG A 225 0.35 16.87 -9.18
N MET A 226 0.57 17.96 -8.45
CA MET A 226 0.18 18.10 -7.04
C MET A 226 -1.24 18.66 -6.88
N GLU A 227 -1.90 18.98 -7.99
CA GLU A 227 -3.13 19.76 -8.00
C GLU A 227 -4.33 18.83 -8.19
N THR A 228 -5.25 18.85 -7.23
CA THR A 228 -6.48 18.07 -7.04
C THR A 228 -6.32 16.73 -6.29
N PHE A 229 -6.36 16.85 -4.95
CA PHE A 229 -6.58 15.75 -4.01
C PHE A 229 -8.05 15.71 -3.58
#